data_AF-A0A357G0X7-F1
#
_entry.id   AF-A0A357G0X7-F1
#
_cell.length_a   1.000
_cell.length_b   1.000
_cell.length_c   1.000
_cell.angle_alpha   90.00
_cell.angle_beta   90.00
_cell.angle_gamma   90.00
#
_symmetry.space_group_name_H-M   'P 1'
#
loop_
_entity.id
_entity.type
_entity.pdbx_description
1 polymer ?
#
loop_
_entity_poly.entity_id
_entity_poly.type
_entity_poly.pdbx_seq_one_letter_code
_entity_poly.pdbx_strand_id
1 'polypeptide(L)'
;MIKISSFLAKAFIVVILAFSLPGAAHAAKIDAEGAAHLKKVFEDIIAYQKSASELTKGNQVLFQGDVAVEPADKYYAVTLPHISISYADGSRLELGIISINAVPHDREGEWKMTTALPTPIIMFDKSGKPQLQCDIGSQLSVGIWNERVDYFTKLDARYQNVKIESTDGKIKAMLPEIEILYDLSEDEQGRWSGPIQTVIRGAAVDFPATGGAIAMKEAKMAVRMFSYIPQAVKDYKEKLMAMAEAGSDGKVSQQHVAGIYNMVTELLSSAGDGFTAQYEVTGLDVKHPAAKKDSGAQPDATAATPLETLHFDKLS
;
A
#
# COMPACT_ATOMS: atom_id res chain seq x y z
N MET A 1 -5.11 52.52 51.08
CA MET A 1 -5.44 52.46 49.65
C MET A 1 -6.43 51.32 49.42
N ILE A 2 -7.63 51.66 48.92
CA ILE A 2 -8.48 50.97 47.92
C ILE A 2 -8.80 49.49 48.22
N LYS A 3 -9.88 49.20 48.97
CA LYS A 3 -11.30 48.95 48.57
C LYS A 3 -11.62 47.53 48.08
N ILE A 4 -12.20 46.75 49.00
CA ILE A 4 -13.13 45.64 48.75
C ILE A 4 -14.56 46.22 48.71
N SER A 5 -15.33 45.89 47.67
CA SER A 5 -16.79 45.90 47.62
C SER A 5 -17.20 45.24 46.30
N SER A 6 -18.26 44.47 46.15
CA SER A 6 -19.20 43.79 47.03
C SER A 6 -20.00 42.94 46.04
N PHE A 7 -20.12 41.64 46.24
CA PHE A 7 -21.30 41.11 46.91
C PHE A 7 -22.61 41.41 46.16
N LEU A 8 -23.11 40.35 45.52
CA LEU A 8 -24.44 39.79 45.75
C LEU A 8 -25.64 40.41 45.02
N ALA A 9 -26.23 39.63 44.12
CA ALA A 9 -27.56 39.01 44.30
C ALA A 9 -27.95 38.27 43.00
N LYS A 10 -27.86 36.94 42.95
CA LYS A 10 -28.90 35.97 43.39
C LYS A 10 -30.06 35.82 42.38
N ALA A 11 -30.12 34.66 41.73
CA ALA A 11 -31.25 33.70 41.79
C ALA A 11 -30.80 32.38 41.11
N PHE A 12 -30.62 31.27 41.84
CA PHE A 12 -31.58 30.16 42.05
C PHE A 12 -31.90 29.43 40.71
N ILE A 13 -31.59 28.14 40.45
CA ILE A 13 -31.95 26.90 41.16
C ILE A 13 -31.08 25.72 40.63
N VAL A 14 -30.72 24.80 41.53
CA VAL A 14 -30.22 23.45 41.24
C VAL A 14 -31.39 22.53 40.92
N VAL A 15 -31.41 21.90 39.73
CA VAL A 15 -32.05 20.61 39.46
C VAL A 15 -31.09 19.73 38.66
N ILE A 16 -30.86 18.56 39.23
CA ILE A 16 -30.09 17.41 38.79
C ILE A 16 -30.80 16.73 37.61
N LEU A 17 -30.08 16.37 36.53
CA LEU A 17 -30.08 15.05 35.86
C LEU A 17 -29.44 15.12 34.46
N ALA A 18 -28.30 14.41 34.34
CA ALA A 18 -27.92 13.58 33.20
C ALA A 18 -28.17 14.14 31.77
N PHE A 19 -27.18 14.86 31.22
CA PHE A 19 -26.85 14.73 29.79
C PHE A 19 -25.33 14.80 29.60
N SER A 20 -24.74 13.60 29.61
CA SER A 20 -23.66 13.17 28.72
C SER A 20 -22.48 14.12 28.56
N LEU A 21 -21.53 14.02 29.51
CA LEU A 21 -20.13 14.05 29.11
C LEU A 21 -19.99 13.03 27.95
N PRO A 22 -19.44 13.39 26.78
CA PRO A 22 -19.04 12.38 25.81
C PRO A 22 -18.19 11.39 26.59
N GLY A 23 -18.71 10.16 26.70
CA GLY A 23 -18.10 9.12 27.51
C GLY A 23 -16.63 9.09 27.19
N ALA A 24 -15.80 8.98 28.22
CA ALA A 24 -14.42 8.57 28.02
C ALA A 24 -14.50 7.38 27.06
N ALA A 25 -14.08 7.58 25.81
CA ALA A 25 -13.79 6.48 24.93
C ALA A 25 -12.76 5.69 25.73
N HIS A 26 -13.21 4.62 26.37
CA HIS A 26 -12.35 3.75 27.14
C HIS A 26 -11.36 3.24 26.10
N ALA A 27 -10.18 3.86 26.07
CA ALA A 27 -9.08 3.39 25.25
C ALA A 27 -8.99 1.89 25.56
N ALA A 28 -9.31 1.07 24.56
CA ALA A 28 -9.42 -0.35 24.78
C ALA A 28 -8.11 -0.83 25.39
N LYS A 29 -8.23 -1.70 26.39
CA LYS A 29 -7.08 -2.11 27.19
C LYS A 29 -6.06 -2.81 26.28
N ILE A 30 -4.78 -2.49 26.47
CA ILE A 30 -3.68 -3.20 25.83
C ILE A 30 -3.35 -4.42 26.70
N ASP A 31 -3.72 -5.62 26.27
CA ASP A 31 -3.58 -6.85 27.06
C ASP A 31 -3.37 -8.12 26.22
N ALA A 32 -3.25 -9.27 26.90
CA ALA A 32 -2.96 -10.54 26.23
C ALA A 32 -4.08 -11.00 25.28
N GLU A 33 -5.34 -10.62 25.53
CA GLU A 33 -6.46 -11.01 24.69
C GLU A 33 -6.43 -10.24 23.36
N GLY A 34 -6.24 -8.92 23.41
CA GLY A 34 -6.08 -8.13 22.19
C GLY A 34 -4.82 -8.50 21.41
N ALA A 35 -3.74 -8.89 22.09
CA ALA A 35 -2.54 -9.40 21.43
C ALA A 35 -2.80 -10.73 20.70
N ALA A 36 -3.52 -11.66 21.33
CA ALA A 36 -3.89 -12.95 20.73
C ALA A 36 -4.82 -12.77 19.52
N HIS A 37 -5.79 -11.85 19.62
CA HIS A 37 -6.68 -11.49 18.51
C HIS A 37 -5.89 -10.93 17.32
N LEU A 38 -5.06 -9.91 17.56
CA LEU A 38 -4.28 -9.28 16.49
C LEU A 38 -3.28 -10.25 15.86
N LYS A 39 -2.71 -11.18 16.64
CA LYS A 39 -1.89 -12.27 16.12
C LYS A 39 -2.68 -13.12 15.13
N LYS A 40 -3.90 -13.52 15.50
CA LYS A 40 -4.78 -14.31 14.64
C LYS A 40 -5.11 -13.59 13.33
N VAL A 41 -5.40 -12.28 13.39
CA VAL A 41 -5.63 -11.45 12.20
C VAL A 41 -4.45 -11.54 11.22
N PHE A 42 -3.21 -11.33 11.69
CA PHE A 42 -2.03 -11.41 10.82
C PHE A 42 -1.71 -12.82 10.33
N GLU A 43 -1.95 -13.85 11.15
CA GLU A 43 -1.82 -15.24 10.73
C GLU A 43 -2.79 -15.59 9.60
N ASP A 44 -4.03 -15.12 9.67
CA ASP A 44 -5.05 -15.34 8.64
C ASP A 44 -4.70 -14.61 7.34
N ILE A 45 -4.18 -13.39 7.42
CA ILE A 45 -3.66 -12.65 6.26
C ILE A 45 -2.52 -13.44 5.60
N ILE A 46 -1.57 -13.95 6.39
CA ILE A 46 -0.43 -14.72 5.86
C ILE A 46 -0.90 -16.04 5.24
N ALA A 47 -1.84 -16.74 5.88
CA ALA A 47 -2.40 -17.97 5.34
C ALA A 47 -3.07 -17.73 3.98
N TYR A 48 -3.86 -16.66 3.87
CA TYR A 48 -4.46 -16.24 2.60
C TYR A 48 -3.41 -15.95 1.52
N GLN A 49 -2.35 -15.18 1.86
CA GLN A 49 -1.28 -14.86 0.90
C GLN A 49 -0.51 -16.10 0.43
N LYS A 50 -0.28 -17.08 1.32
CA LYS A 50 0.35 -18.36 0.96
C LYS A 50 -0.50 -19.10 -0.07
N SER A 51 -1.78 -19.31 0.23
CA SER A 51 -2.72 -19.99 -0.68
C SER A 51 -2.82 -19.27 -2.03
N ALA A 52 -2.90 -17.93 -2.04
CA ALA A 52 -2.92 -17.16 -3.29
C ALA A 52 -1.63 -17.34 -4.11
N SER A 53 -0.46 -17.40 -3.46
CA SER A 53 0.83 -17.54 -4.15
C SER A 53 1.01 -18.91 -4.80
N GLU A 54 0.51 -19.98 -4.18
CA GLU A 54 0.57 -21.36 -4.71
C GLU A 54 -0.12 -21.49 -6.08
N LEU A 55 -1.15 -20.68 -6.32
CA LEU A 55 -1.91 -20.68 -7.57
C LEU A 55 -1.14 -20.09 -8.75
N THR A 56 -0.13 -19.24 -8.50
CA THR A 56 0.57 -18.53 -9.57
C THR A 56 1.70 -19.35 -10.22
N LYS A 57 1.95 -20.59 -9.78
CA LYS A 57 2.92 -21.60 -10.27
C LYS A 57 4.38 -21.13 -10.52
N GLY A 58 4.69 -19.86 -10.30
CA GLY A 58 5.98 -19.27 -10.60
C GLY A 58 6.45 -18.23 -9.58
N ASN A 59 5.52 -17.55 -8.89
CA ASN A 59 5.89 -16.57 -7.87
C ASN A 59 5.38 -17.05 -6.51
N GLN A 60 6.30 -17.40 -5.60
CA GLN A 60 5.95 -17.90 -4.27
C GLN A 60 6.34 -16.90 -3.20
N VAL A 61 5.41 -16.55 -2.33
CA VAL A 61 5.69 -15.75 -1.14
C VAL A 61 6.01 -16.71 0.00
N LEU A 62 7.25 -16.67 0.48
CA LEU A 62 7.75 -17.52 1.54
C LEU A 62 7.81 -16.72 2.85
N PHE A 63 7.28 -17.32 3.90
CA PHE A 63 7.28 -16.77 5.25
C PHE A 63 8.07 -17.70 6.17
N GLN A 64 9.07 -17.18 6.87
CA GLN A 64 9.92 -17.93 7.78
C GLN A 64 9.83 -17.36 9.21
N GLY A 65 9.44 -18.21 10.16
CA GLY A 65 9.12 -17.83 11.54
C GLY A 65 7.62 -17.67 11.76
N ASP A 66 7.27 -17.22 12.96
CA ASP A 66 5.89 -17.04 13.42
C ASP A 66 5.54 -15.55 13.54
N VAL A 67 4.24 -15.25 13.53
CA VAL A 67 3.74 -13.93 13.95
C VAL A 67 3.91 -13.81 15.46
N ALA A 68 4.55 -12.72 15.90
CA ALA A 68 4.63 -12.36 17.31
C ALA A 68 3.84 -11.08 17.55
N VAL A 69 3.02 -11.07 18.60
CA VAL A 69 2.30 -9.88 19.07
C VAL A 69 2.44 -9.79 20.57
N GLU A 70 3.02 -8.68 21.04
CA GLU A 70 3.31 -8.45 22.44
C GLU A 70 2.62 -7.16 22.91
N PRO A 71 1.89 -7.17 24.04
CA PRO A 71 1.40 -5.95 24.64
C PRO A 71 2.57 -5.12 25.19
N ALA A 72 2.68 -3.87 24.74
CA ALA A 72 3.53 -2.84 25.34
C ALA A 72 2.68 -1.89 26.20
N ASP A 73 3.26 -0.76 26.66
CA ASP A 73 2.57 0.20 27.54
C ASP A 73 1.26 0.73 26.91
N LYS A 74 1.32 1.21 25.66
CA LYS A 74 0.19 1.89 25.00
C LYS A 74 -0.19 1.32 23.64
N TYR A 75 0.44 0.23 23.23
CA TYR A 75 0.25 -0.37 21.91
C TYR A 75 0.64 -1.84 21.90
N TYR A 76 0.23 -2.55 20.86
CA TYR A 76 0.69 -3.90 20.54
C TYR A 76 1.89 -3.82 19.60
N ALA A 77 3.01 -4.39 20.01
CA ALA A 77 4.18 -4.57 19.16
C ALA A 77 4.00 -5.86 18.35
N VAL A 78 3.86 -5.74 17.04
CA VAL A 78 3.65 -6.84 16.11
C VAL A 78 4.92 -7.02 15.29
N THR A 79 5.41 -8.25 15.21
CA THR A 79 6.53 -8.65 14.35
C THR A 79 6.03 -9.72 13.39
N LEU A 80 6.08 -9.43 12.10
CA LEU A 80 5.74 -10.41 11.06
C LEU A 80 6.93 -11.36 10.83
N PRO A 81 6.68 -12.60 10.39
CA PRO A 81 7.76 -13.50 9.99
C PRO A 81 8.60 -12.90 8.86
N HIS A 82 9.80 -13.42 8.69
CA HIS A 82 10.68 -13.00 7.61
C HIS A 82 10.06 -13.35 6.26
N ILE A 83 9.90 -12.35 5.39
CA ILE A 83 9.21 -12.46 4.09
C ILE A 83 10.23 -12.47 2.96
N SER A 84 10.06 -13.39 2.02
CA SER A 84 10.78 -13.42 0.75
C SER A 84 9.86 -13.82 -0.40
N ILE A 85 10.21 -13.44 -1.62
CA ILE A 85 9.48 -13.80 -2.83
C ILE A 85 10.43 -14.54 -3.76
N SER A 86 10.10 -15.79 -4.09
CA SER A 86 10.82 -16.57 -5.12
C SER A 86 10.10 -16.42 -6.46
N TYR A 87 10.84 -16.13 -7.52
CA TYR A 87 10.30 -15.98 -8.87
C TYR A 87 10.57 -17.21 -9.74
N ALA A 88 9.85 -17.31 -10.86
CA ALA A 88 9.86 -18.49 -11.73
C ALA A 88 11.22 -18.73 -12.39
N ASP A 89 12.03 -17.68 -12.55
CA ASP A 89 13.38 -17.75 -13.11
C ASP A 89 14.45 -18.17 -12.08
N GLY A 90 14.04 -18.45 -10.84
CA GLY A 90 14.88 -18.82 -9.72
C GLY A 90 15.47 -17.62 -8.95
N SER A 91 15.24 -16.38 -9.38
CA SER A 91 15.60 -15.20 -8.60
C SER A 91 14.74 -15.06 -7.34
N ARG A 92 15.21 -14.28 -6.37
CA ARG A 92 14.54 -14.09 -5.08
C ARG A 92 14.63 -12.64 -4.61
N LEU A 93 13.51 -12.07 -4.16
CA LEU A 93 13.48 -10.82 -3.40
C LEU A 93 13.43 -11.14 -1.91
N GLU A 94 14.41 -10.68 -1.15
CA GLU A 94 14.40 -10.68 0.31
C GLU A 94 13.82 -9.36 0.80
N LEU A 95 12.60 -9.41 1.34
CA LEU A 95 12.00 -8.26 1.99
C LEU A 95 12.59 -8.10 3.39
N GLY A 96 12.49 -9.14 4.23
CA GLY A 96 12.90 -9.11 5.63
C GLY A 96 11.72 -9.18 6.60
N ILE A 97 11.92 -8.67 7.82
CA ILE A 97 10.91 -8.64 8.89
C ILE A 97 10.23 -7.27 8.93
N ILE A 98 8.89 -7.25 8.91
CA ILE A 98 8.10 -6.02 9.08
C ILE A 98 7.73 -5.87 10.55
N SER A 99 7.90 -4.66 11.08
CA SER A 99 7.47 -4.29 12.43
C SER A 99 6.27 -3.36 12.37
N ILE A 100 5.27 -3.62 13.20
CA ILE A 100 4.04 -2.84 13.27
C ILE A 100 3.75 -2.49 14.74
N ASN A 101 3.39 -1.24 15.01
CA ASN A 101 2.76 -0.88 16.27
C ASN A 101 1.27 -0.65 16.01
N ALA A 102 0.41 -1.33 16.76
CA ALA A 102 -1.03 -1.23 16.58
C ALA A 102 -1.72 -0.79 17.88
N VAL A 103 -2.73 0.06 17.77
CA VAL A 103 -3.64 0.41 18.87
C VAL A 103 -5.07 0.22 18.40
N PRO A 104 -5.99 -0.26 19.26
CA PRO A 104 -7.41 -0.24 18.95
C PRO A 104 -7.87 1.17 18.59
N HIS A 105 -8.80 1.29 17.67
CA HIS A 105 -9.37 2.55 17.23
C HIS A 105 -10.85 2.67 17.57
N ASP A 106 -11.54 3.65 16.98
CA ASP A 106 -12.86 4.10 17.41
C ASP A 106 -13.96 3.04 17.20
N ARG A 107 -13.77 2.11 16.26
CA ARG A 107 -14.71 1.00 15.96
C ARG A 107 -14.05 -0.35 16.22
N GLU A 108 -14.88 -1.34 16.55
CA GLU A 108 -14.45 -2.74 16.65
C GLU A 108 -13.81 -3.21 15.34
N GLY A 109 -12.70 -3.94 15.44
CA GLY A 109 -11.92 -4.38 14.28
C GLY A 109 -11.16 -3.27 13.56
N GLU A 110 -11.15 -2.03 14.09
CA GLU A 110 -10.29 -0.97 13.59
C GLU A 110 -9.05 -0.79 14.44
N TRP A 111 -7.91 -0.69 13.75
CA TRP A 111 -6.60 -0.54 14.37
C TRP A 111 -5.88 0.64 13.75
N LYS A 112 -5.47 1.58 14.60
CA LYS A 112 -4.50 2.57 14.17
C LYS A 112 -3.13 1.93 14.21
N MET A 113 -2.49 1.80 13.07
CA MET A 113 -1.21 1.13 12.91
C MET A 113 -0.13 2.08 12.42
N THR A 114 1.10 1.88 12.88
CA THR A 114 2.30 2.37 12.21
C THR A 114 3.15 1.21 11.75
N THR A 115 3.70 1.28 10.55
CA THR A 115 4.46 0.19 9.94
C THR A 115 5.87 0.66 9.58
N ALA A 116 6.86 -0.20 9.84
CA ALA A 116 8.23 -0.02 9.37
C ALA A 116 8.61 -1.18 8.45
N LEU A 117 9.01 -0.86 7.22
CA LEU A 117 9.54 -1.86 6.31
C LEU A 117 11.01 -2.15 6.63
N PRO A 118 11.46 -3.40 6.49
CA PRO A 118 12.87 -3.75 6.60
C PRO A 118 13.72 -2.99 5.59
N THR A 119 14.96 -2.72 5.97
CA THR A 119 15.99 -2.15 5.09
C THR A 119 17.36 -2.76 5.43
N PRO A 120 18.16 -3.18 4.45
CA PRO A 120 17.87 -3.20 3.00
C PRO A 120 16.87 -4.29 2.58
N ILE A 121 16.16 -4.04 1.47
CA ILE A 121 15.45 -5.06 0.69
C ILE A 121 16.39 -5.47 -0.46
N ILE A 122 16.60 -6.77 -0.68
CA ILE A 122 17.66 -7.24 -1.61
C ILE A 122 17.08 -8.22 -2.63
N MET A 123 17.34 -7.99 -3.91
CA MET A 123 17.10 -8.94 -4.99
C MET A 123 18.34 -9.80 -5.23
N PHE A 124 18.18 -11.12 -5.24
CA PHE A 124 19.19 -12.11 -5.58
C PHE A 124 18.86 -12.74 -6.92
N ASP A 125 19.88 -13.01 -7.74
CA ASP A 125 19.71 -13.86 -8.92
C ASP A 125 19.56 -15.35 -8.54
N LYS A 126 19.30 -16.19 -9.55
CA LYS A 126 19.18 -17.64 -9.40
C LYS A 126 20.41 -18.36 -8.86
N SER A 127 21.57 -17.71 -8.84
CA SER A 127 22.81 -18.26 -8.23
C SER A 127 22.97 -17.84 -6.77
N GLY A 128 22.02 -17.07 -6.23
CA GLY A 128 22.09 -16.53 -4.88
C GLY A 128 23.01 -15.31 -4.75
N LYS A 129 23.39 -14.68 -5.87
CA LYS A 129 24.21 -13.46 -5.83
C LYS A 129 23.31 -12.22 -5.79
N PRO A 130 23.56 -11.24 -4.91
CA PRO A 130 22.77 -10.02 -4.86
C PRO A 130 22.95 -9.22 -6.17
N GLN A 131 21.83 -8.75 -6.72
CA GLN A 131 21.74 -8.00 -7.99
C GLN A 131 21.30 -6.56 -7.78
N LEU A 132 20.32 -6.36 -6.88
CA LEU A 132 19.72 -5.06 -6.60
C LEU A 132 19.53 -4.92 -5.09
N GLN A 133 19.79 -3.73 -4.55
CA GLN A 133 19.53 -3.39 -3.17
C GLN A 133 18.64 -2.15 -3.13
N CYS A 134 17.63 -2.16 -2.27
CA CYS A 134 16.78 -1.02 -1.97
C CYS A 134 16.95 -0.64 -0.50
N ASP A 135 17.46 0.57 -0.27
CA ASP A 135 17.62 1.17 1.06
C ASP A 135 16.55 2.24 1.27
N ILE A 136 15.95 2.28 2.46
CA ILE A 136 14.92 3.26 2.80
C ILE A 136 15.46 4.11 3.96
N GLY A 137 15.71 5.40 3.70
CA GLY A 137 16.31 6.30 4.68
C GLY A 137 15.39 6.62 5.86
N SER A 138 14.30 7.36 5.60
CA SER A 138 13.30 7.69 6.61
C SER A 138 11.95 7.07 6.23
N GLN A 139 11.25 6.55 7.24
CA GLN A 139 9.93 5.94 7.10
C GLN A 139 8.98 6.55 8.10
N LEU A 140 7.83 7.01 7.62
CA LEU A 140 6.66 7.31 8.43
C LEU A 140 5.48 6.65 7.75
N SER A 141 4.78 5.78 8.46
CA SER A 141 3.51 5.24 7.97
C SER A 141 2.56 5.20 9.15
N VAL A 142 1.39 5.81 8.98
CA VAL A 142 0.28 5.72 9.93
C VAL A 142 -1.00 5.46 9.15
N GLY A 143 -1.79 4.50 9.57
CA GLY A 143 -3.05 4.19 8.92
C GLY A 143 -4.07 3.62 9.86
N ILE A 144 -5.32 3.58 9.40
CA ILE A 144 -6.41 2.84 10.06
C ILE A 144 -6.64 1.56 9.26
N TRP A 145 -6.23 0.43 9.82
CA TRP A 145 -6.57 -0.89 9.32
C TRP A 145 -7.97 -1.26 9.77
N ASN A 146 -8.78 -1.83 8.89
CA ASN A 146 -10.12 -2.29 9.21
C ASN A 146 -10.25 -3.78 8.82
N GLU A 147 -10.45 -4.63 9.82
CA GLU A 147 -10.51 -6.09 9.65
C GLU A 147 -11.62 -6.56 8.73
N ARG A 148 -12.77 -5.88 8.71
CA ARG A 148 -13.91 -6.30 7.87
C ARG A 148 -13.57 -6.21 6.37
N VAL A 149 -12.68 -5.29 6.01
CA VAL A 149 -12.29 -5.07 4.63
C VAL A 149 -10.88 -5.56 4.33
N ASP A 150 -10.14 -6.08 5.32
CA ASP A 150 -8.76 -6.56 5.21
C ASP A 150 -7.81 -5.55 4.52
N TYR A 151 -8.01 -4.25 4.76
CA TYR A 151 -7.23 -3.15 4.17
C TYR A 151 -7.14 -1.91 5.06
N PHE A 152 -6.18 -1.02 4.74
CA PHE A 152 -6.15 0.34 5.28
C PHE A 152 -7.26 1.18 4.65
N THR A 153 -8.12 1.75 5.49
CA THR A 153 -9.19 2.68 5.09
C THR A 153 -8.70 4.13 5.12
N LYS A 154 -7.70 4.40 5.96
CA LYS A 154 -6.93 5.65 5.96
C LYS A 154 -5.45 5.34 5.99
N LEU A 155 -4.63 6.14 5.30
CA LEU A 155 -3.18 5.98 5.26
C LEU A 155 -2.52 7.35 5.05
N ASP A 156 -1.51 7.67 5.84
CA ASP A 156 -0.49 8.68 5.55
C ASP A 156 0.86 7.99 5.64
N ALA A 157 1.46 7.73 4.47
CA ALA A 157 2.76 7.10 4.36
C ALA A 157 3.74 8.01 3.61
N ARG A 158 4.91 8.19 4.19
CA ARG A 158 6.00 9.02 3.67
C ARG A 158 7.30 8.26 3.77
N TYR A 159 7.97 8.15 2.63
CA TYR A 159 9.29 7.55 2.52
C TYR A 159 10.25 8.59 1.98
N GLN A 160 11.43 8.70 2.59
CA GLN A 160 12.44 9.64 2.15
C GLN A 160 13.77 8.95 1.91
N ASN A 161 14.50 9.46 0.92
CA ASN A 161 15.82 8.97 0.54
C ASN A 161 15.83 7.48 0.20
N VAL A 162 14.83 7.01 -0.57
CA VAL A 162 14.82 5.63 -1.05
C VAL A 162 15.86 5.51 -2.15
N LYS A 163 16.82 4.61 -1.97
CA LYS A 163 17.91 4.35 -2.92
C LYS A 163 17.78 2.95 -3.46
N ILE A 164 17.89 2.80 -4.77
CA ILE A 164 17.88 1.50 -5.43
C ILE A 164 19.16 1.40 -6.25
N GLU A 165 20.05 0.48 -5.91
CA GLU A 165 21.33 0.34 -6.59
C GLU A 165 21.54 -1.10 -7.06
N SER A 166 22.03 -1.25 -8.29
CA SER A 166 22.54 -2.56 -8.72
C SER A 166 23.89 -2.82 -8.08
N THR A 167 24.18 -4.07 -7.72
CA THR A 167 25.44 -4.43 -7.03
C THR A 167 26.68 -4.25 -7.91
N ASP A 168 26.50 -4.19 -9.23
CA ASP A 168 27.54 -3.86 -10.20
C ASP A 168 27.67 -2.35 -10.47
N GLY A 169 26.88 -1.51 -9.79
CA GLY A 169 26.90 -0.05 -9.88
C GLY A 169 26.41 0.52 -11.21
N LYS A 170 25.83 -0.31 -12.09
CA LYS A 170 25.33 0.12 -13.41
C LYS A 170 24.01 0.87 -13.36
N ILE A 171 23.24 0.69 -12.30
CA ILE A 171 21.96 1.37 -12.08
C ILE A 171 22.00 1.99 -10.69
N LYS A 172 21.67 3.28 -10.61
CA LYS A 172 21.44 3.97 -9.34
C LYS A 172 20.16 4.77 -9.47
N ALA A 173 19.16 4.46 -8.68
CA ALA A 173 17.95 5.24 -8.59
C ALA A 173 17.82 5.87 -7.20
N MET A 174 17.26 7.07 -7.17
CA MET A 174 16.98 7.83 -5.96
C MET A 174 15.54 8.31 -6.05
N LEU A 175 14.75 8.02 -5.01
CA LEU A 175 13.45 8.64 -4.78
C LEU A 175 13.56 9.44 -3.48
N PRO A 176 13.83 10.76 -3.57
CA PRO A 176 13.99 11.61 -2.40
C PRO A 176 12.77 11.64 -1.50
N GLU A 177 11.58 11.61 -2.09
CA GLU A 177 10.32 11.72 -1.35
C GLU A 177 9.20 10.98 -2.08
N ILE A 178 8.52 10.12 -1.35
CA ILE A 178 7.30 9.43 -1.76
C ILE A 178 6.26 9.71 -0.67
N GLU A 179 5.09 10.19 -1.07
CA GLU A 179 3.95 10.47 -0.20
C GLU A 179 2.73 9.71 -0.73
N ILE A 180 2.04 8.99 0.14
CA ILE A 180 0.83 8.24 -0.17
C ILE A 180 -0.23 8.59 0.87
N LEU A 181 -1.38 9.09 0.43
CA LEU A 181 -2.49 9.51 1.27
C LEU A 181 -3.78 8.79 0.85
N TYR A 182 -4.39 8.00 1.74
CA TYR A 182 -5.71 7.41 1.57
C TYR A 182 -6.67 7.98 2.61
N ASP A 183 -7.88 8.33 2.20
CA ASP A 183 -8.94 8.74 3.13
C ASP A 183 -10.30 8.21 2.65
N LEU A 184 -10.55 6.92 2.90
CA LEU A 184 -11.80 6.26 2.54
C LEU A 184 -12.78 6.32 3.72
N SER A 185 -14.02 6.67 3.40
CA SER A 185 -15.15 6.66 4.33
C SER A 185 -16.20 5.66 3.87
N GLU A 186 -16.81 5.00 4.84
CA GLU A 186 -17.91 4.08 4.64
C GLU A 186 -19.26 4.80 4.69
N ASP A 187 -20.17 4.46 3.77
CA ASP A 187 -21.57 4.90 3.81
C ASP A 187 -22.46 3.95 4.63
N GLU A 188 -23.74 4.31 4.80
CA GLU A 188 -24.71 3.50 5.56
C GLU A 188 -24.96 2.11 4.94
N GLN A 189 -24.64 1.93 3.66
CA GLN A 189 -24.78 0.66 2.94
C GLN A 189 -23.49 -0.17 2.96
N GLY A 190 -22.46 0.27 3.70
CA GLY A 190 -21.18 -0.42 3.81
C GLY A 190 -20.25 -0.24 2.61
N ARG A 191 -20.51 0.76 1.77
CA ARG A 191 -19.71 1.08 0.57
C ARG A 191 -18.71 2.17 0.88
N TRP A 192 -17.54 2.10 0.25
CA TRP A 192 -16.39 2.93 0.57
C TRP A 192 -16.10 3.95 -0.53
N SER A 193 -15.95 5.21 -0.17
CA SER A 193 -15.61 6.28 -1.11
C SER A 193 -14.55 7.19 -0.53
N GLY A 194 -13.74 7.79 -1.38
CA GLY A 194 -12.75 8.77 -0.92
C GLY A 194 -11.59 9.00 -1.88
N PRO A 195 -10.75 10.01 -1.59
CA PRO A 195 -9.53 10.26 -2.34
C PRO A 195 -8.41 9.28 -1.96
N ILE A 196 -7.60 8.98 -2.96
CA ILE A 196 -6.31 8.32 -2.87
C ILE A 196 -5.32 9.20 -3.63
N GLN A 197 -4.25 9.63 -2.98
CA GLN A 197 -3.22 10.46 -3.60
C GLN A 197 -1.85 9.81 -3.44
N THR A 198 -1.03 9.93 -4.47
CA THR A 198 0.37 9.53 -4.45
C THR A 198 1.19 10.63 -5.10
N VAL A 199 2.25 11.06 -4.43
CA VAL A 199 3.19 12.04 -4.95
C VAL A 199 4.61 11.50 -4.81
N ILE A 200 5.37 11.58 -5.89
CA ILE A 200 6.79 11.23 -5.93
C ILE A 200 7.55 12.48 -6.38
N ARG A 201 8.53 12.94 -5.59
CA ARG A 201 9.28 14.17 -5.88
C ARG A 201 10.76 13.87 -6.10
N GLY A 202 11.30 14.41 -7.18
CA GLY A 202 12.72 14.39 -7.51
C GLY A 202 13.28 13.01 -7.86
N ALA A 203 12.45 12.09 -8.37
CA ALA A 203 12.95 10.76 -8.70
C ALA A 203 13.96 10.83 -9.84
N ALA A 204 15.07 10.11 -9.70
CA ALA A 204 16.12 10.04 -10.70
C ALA A 204 16.64 8.60 -10.83
N VAL A 205 17.07 8.24 -12.03
CA VAL A 205 17.76 6.99 -12.35
C VAL A 205 18.98 7.34 -13.20
N ASP A 206 20.15 7.03 -12.68
CA ASP A 206 21.42 7.14 -13.37
C ASP A 206 21.85 5.77 -13.90
N PHE A 207 22.43 5.78 -15.09
CA PHE A 207 23.09 4.63 -15.71
C PHE A 207 24.58 4.92 -15.89
N PRO A 208 25.41 4.87 -14.82
CA PRO A 208 26.81 5.31 -14.88
C PRO A 208 27.63 4.65 -15.98
N ALA A 209 27.35 3.37 -16.27
CA ALA A 209 28.07 2.60 -17.29
C ALA A 209 27.85 3.13 -18.72
N THR A 210 26.73 3.80 -18.99
CA THR A 210 26.38 4.34 -20.32
C THR A 210 26.38 5.87 -20.33
N GLY A 211 26.46 6.51 -19.16
CA GLY A 211 26.35 7.96 -18.99
C GLY A 211 24.94 8.52 -19.22
N GLY A 212 23.95 7.63 -19.37
CA GLY A 212 22.54 8.00 -19.47
C GLY A 212 21.93 8.31 -18.11
N ALA A 213 20.88 9.13 -18.09
CA ALA A 213 20.11 9.43 -16.89
C ALA A 213 18.65 9.77 -17.25
N ILE A 214 17.75 9.49 -16.32
CA ILE A 214 16.35 9.90 -16.38
C ILE A 214 16.04 10.58 -15.05
N ALA A 215 15.45 11.77 -15.08
CA ALA A 215 15.00 12.46 -13.87
C ALA A 215 13.60 13.02 -14.07
N MET A 216 12.82 13.10 -12.98
CA MET A 216 11.56 13.81 -12.94
C MET A 216 11.50 14.70 -11.72
N LYS A 217 10.93 15.90 -11.87
CA LYS A 217 10.74 16.82 -10.75
C LYS A 217 9.64 16.32 -9.83
N GLU A 218 8.51 15.93 -10.38
CA GLU A 218 7.35 15.47 -9.61
C GLU A 218 6.44 14.60 -10.47
N ALA A 219 5.94 13.50 -9.91
CA ALA A 219 4.82 12.74 -10.42
C ALA A 219 3.70 12.71 -9.37
N LYS A 220 2.47 13.00 -9.80
CA LYS A 220 1.26 12.97 -8.97
C LYS A 220 0.27 12.00 -9.58
N MET A 221 -0.37 11.22 -8.74
CA MET A 221 -1.54 10.43 -9.08
C MET A 221 -2.63 10.72 -8.05
N ALA A 222 -3.80 11.13 -8.52
CA ALA A 222 -4.97 11.33 -7.68
C ALA A 222 -6.09 10.42 -8.21
N VAL A 223 -6.51 9.48 -7.38
CA VAL A 223 -7.63 8.59 -7.63
C VAL A 223 -8.78 8.98 -6.70
N ARG A 224 -10.01 8.97 -7.20
CA ARG A 224 -11.20 9.06 -6.35
C ARG A 224 -12.03 7.81 -6.55
N MET A 225 -12.25 7.09 -5.47
CA MET A 225 -13.05 5.87 -5.47
C MET A 225 -14.51 6.19 -5.10
N PHE A 226 -15.46 5.56 -5.80
CA PHE A 226 -16.90 5.76 -5.59
C PHE A 226 -17.59 4.44 -5.24
N SER A 227 -18.30 4.43 -4.11
CA SER A 227 -19.19 3.35 -3.69
C SER A 227 -18.56 1.96 -3.73
N TYR A 228 -17.27 1.84 -3.38
CA TYR A 228 -16.51 0.59 -3.44
C TYR A 228 -17.05 -0.47 -2.48
N ILE A 229 -17.19 -1.71 -2.93
CA ILE A 229 -17.70 -2.85 -2.16
C ILE A 229 -16.56 -3.87 -1.98
N PRO A 230 -15.83 -3.82 -0.84
CA PRO A 230 -14.70 -4.72 -0.59
C PRO A 230 -15.07 -6.21 -0.70
N GLN A 231 -16.28 -6.58 -0.27
CA GLN A 231 -16.76 -7.95 -0.35
C GLN A 231 -16.85 -8.45 -1.80
N ALA A 232 -17.30 -7.61 -2.73
CA ALA A 232 -17.38 -7.99 -4.15
C ALA A 232 -15.99 -8.29 -4.74
N VAL A 233 -14.96 -7.57 -4.29
CA VAL A 233 -13.56 -7.85 -4.68
C VAL A 233 -13.06 -9.15 -4.07
N LYS A 234 -13.41 -9.44 -2.81
CA LYS A 234 -13.07 -10.72 -2.18
C LYS A 234 -13.71 -11.89 -2.91
N ASP A 235 -15.00 -11.81 -3.19
CA ASP A 235 -15.76 -12.82 -3.94
C ASP A 235 -15.17 -13.02 -5.35
N TYR A 236 -14.78 -11.93 -6.03
CA TYR A 236 -14.12 -12.00 -7.32
C TYR A 236 -12.76 -12.72 -7.23
N LYS A 237 -11.94 -12.41 -6.22
CA LYS A 237 -10.67 -13.10 -6.01
C LYS A 237 -10.87 -14.58 -5.75
N GLU A 238 -11.85 -14.96 -4.92
CA GLU A 238 -12.19 -16.36 -4.67
C GLU A 238 -12.60 -17.10 -5.95
N LYS A 239 -13.43 -16.48 -6.80
CA LYS A 239 -13.76 -17.01 -8.13
C LYS A 239 -12.52 -17.16 -9.02
N LEU A 240 -11.63 -16.16 -9.04
CA LEU A 240 -10.36 -16.23 -9.78
C LEU A 240 -9.49 -17.41 -9.32
N MET A 241 -9.38 -17.60 -8.01
CA MET A 241 -8.60 -18.69 -7.43
C MET A 241 -9.19 -20.06 -7.81
N ALA A 242 -10.51 -20.24 -7.69
CA ALA A 242 -11.18 -21.49 -8.04
C ALA A 242 -10.98 -21.89 -9.51
N MET A 243 -10.95 -20.95 -10.47
CA MET A 243 -10.65 -21.33 -11.86
C MET A 243 -9.17 -21.53 -12.12
N ALA A 244 -8.27 -20.85 -11.41
CA ALA A 244 -6.83 -21.12 -11.53
C ALA A 244 -6.52 -22.57 -11.13
N GLU A 245 -7.20 -23.09 -10.10
CA GLU A 245 -7.14 -24.50 -9.71
C GLU A 245 -7.69 -25.42 -10.81
N ALA A 246 -8.87 -25.10 -11.34
CA ALA A 246 -9.53 -25.89 -12.38
C ALA A 246 -8.79 -25.89 -13.73
N GLY A 247 -8.05 -24.82 -14.05
CA GLY A 247 -7.29 -24.65 -15.29
C GLY A 247 -5.85 -25.19 -15.25
N SER A 248 -5.47 -25.89 -14.17
CA SER A 248 -4.10 -26.29 -13.89
C SER A 248 -3.48 -27.30 -14.89
N ASP A 249 -4.29 -27.89 -15.79
CA ASP A 249 -3.90 -28.76 -16.91
C ASP A 249 -3.34 -28.02 -18.15
N GLY A 250 -3.19 -26.69 -18.07
CA GLY A 250 -2.47 -25.90 -19.08
C GLY A 250 -3.21 -25.64 -20.39
N LYS A 251 -4.49 -26.01 -20.49
CA LYS A 251 -5.36 -25.70 -21.64
C LYS A 251 -6.42 -24.68 -21.25
N VAL A 252 -6.18 -23.42 -21.56
CA VAL A 252 -7.19 -22.36 -21.48
C VAL A 252 -8.25 -22.64 -22.55
N SER A 253 -9.39 -23.19 -22.15
CA SER A 253 -10.54 -23.39 -23.05
C SER A 253 -11.24 -22.06 -23.34
N GLN A 254 -12.02 -21.99 -24.44
CA GLN A 254 -12.85 -20.81 -24.71
C GLN A 254 -13.85 -20.50 -23.57
N GLN A 255 -14.30 -21.53 -22.85
CA GLN A 255 -15.15 -21.36 -21.66
C GLN A 255 -14.40 -20.65 -20.52
N HIS A 256 -13.10 -20.88 -20.35
CA HIS A 256 -12.28 -20.13 -19.38
C HIS A 256 -12.15 -18.66 -19.77
N VAL A 257 -11.93 -18.35 -21.05
CA VAL A 257 -11.84 -16.95 -21.53
C VAL A 257 -13.17 -16.21 -21.34
N ALA A 258 -14.29 -16.85 -21.69
CA ALA A 258 -15.62 -16.29 -21.46
C ALA A 258 -15.92 -16.10 -19.96
N GLY A 259 -15.48 -17.04 -19.12
CA GLY A 259 -15.54 -16.91 -17.66
C GLY A 259 -14.76 -15.69 -17.15
N ILE A 260 -13.49 -15.54 -17.56
CA ILE A 260 -12.63 -14.40 -17.22
C ILE A 260 -13.29 -13.08 -17.61
N TYR A 261 -13.79 -12.99 -18.85
CA TYR A 261 -14.48 -11.79 -19.32
C TYR A 261 -15.70 -11.45 -18.46
N ASN A 262 -16.58 -12.41 -18.21
CA ASN A 262 -17.79 -12.20 -17.42
C ASN A 262 -17.48 -11.74 -15.99
N MET A 263 -16.44 -12.27 -15.36
CA MET A 263 -16.10 -11.83 -14.01
C MET A 263 -15.42 -10.46 -14.00
N VAL A 264 -14.61 -10.12 -15.02
CA VAL A 264 -14.05 -8.75 -15.12
C VAL A 264 -15.19 -7.75 -15.27
N THR A 265 -16.19 -8.05 -16.11
CA THR A 265 -17.37 -7.20 -16.24
C THR A 265 -18.20 -7.17 -14.96
N GLU A 266 -18.37 -8.31 -14.29
CA GLU A 266 -19.09 -8.42 -13.01
C GLU A 266 -18.39 -7.59 -11.94
N LEU A 267 -17.07 -7.70 -11.79
CA LEU A 267 -16.26 -6.91 -10.88
C LEU A 267 -16.41 -5.42 -11.17
N LEU A 268 -16.26 -5.00 -12.43
CA LEU A 268 -16.38 -3.59 -12.78
C LEU A 268 -17.79 -3.04 -12.50
N SER A 269 -18.83 -3.87 -12.63
CA SER A 269 -20.22 -3.48 -12.32
C SER A 269 -20.62 -3.59 -10.84
N SER A 270 -19.94 -4.44 -10.05
CA SER A 270 -20.34 -4.80 -8.68
C SER A 270 -19.38 -4.31 -7.61
N ALA A 271 -18.12 -4.03 -7.95
CA ALA A 271 -17.14 -3.56 -6.99
C ALA A 271 -17.34 -2.09 -6.62
N GLY A 272 -18.18 -1.34 -7.34
CA GLY A 272 -18.58 0.02 -6.98
C GLY A 272 -19.06 0.84 -8.18
N ASP A 273 -19.23 2.14 -7.97
CA ASP A 273 -19.64 3.09 -9.02
C ASP A 273 -18.44 3.56 -9.87
N GLY A 274 -17.34 2.81 -9.83
CA GLY A 274 -16.07 3.09 -10.52
C GLY A 274 -15.11 3.98 -9.73
N PHE A 275 -14.16 4.56 -10.46
CA PHE A 275 -13.19 5.51 -9.94
C PHE A 275 -12.85 6.55 -11.01
N THR A 276 -12.37 7.71 -10.59
CA THR A 276 -11.64 8.63 -11.49
C THR A 276 -10.16 8.58 -11.15
N ALA A 277 -9.30 8.72 -12.16
CA ALA A 277 -7.87 8.82 -11.99
C ALA A 277 -7.34 10.02 -12.77
N GLN A 278 -6.51 10.82 -12.13
CA GLN A 278 -5.77 11.91 -12.72
C GLN A 278 -4.29 11.69 -12.45
N TYR A 279 -3.46 11.91 -13.46
CA TYR A 279 -2.02 11.78 -13.33
C TYR A 279 -1.33 13.00 -13.94
N GLU A 280 -0.23 13.43 -13.33
CA GLU A 280 0.57 14.56 -13.78
C GLU A 280 2.05 14.23 -13.56
N VAL A 281 2.88 14.46 -14.57
CA VAL A 281 4.34 14.32 -14.48
C VAL A 281 4.97 15.63 -14.95
N THR A 282 5.86 16.20 -14.13
CA THR A 282 6.53 17.47 -14.43
C THR A 282 8.04 17.34 -14.39
N GLY A 283 8.72 18.15 -15.20
CA GLY A 283 10.18 18.23 -15.23
C GLY A 283 10.86 16.91 -15.59
N LEU A 284 10.28 16.15 -16.51
CA LEU A 284 10.92 14.96 -17.08
C LEU A 284 12.14 15.40 -17.91
N ASP A 285 13.31 14.93 -17.52
CA ASP A 285 14.57 15.12 -18.22
C ASP A 285 15.17 13.75 -18.56
N VAL A 286 15.62 13.61 -19.81
CA VAL A 286 16.20 12.37 -20.33
C VAL A 286 17.54 12.70 -20.95
N LYS A 287 18.60 12.24 -20.30
CA LYS A 287 19.95 12.27 -20.84
C LYS A 287 20.24 10.94 -21.51
N HIS A 288 20.36 10.97 -22.83
CA HIS A 288 20.75 9.80 -23.59
C HIS A 288 22.20 9.37 -23.26
N PRO A 289 22.49 8.06 -23.32
CA PRO A 289 23.86 7.58 -23.32
C PRO A 289 24.72 8.33 -24.34
N ALA A 290 25.98 8.60 -24.01
CA ALA A 290 26.91 9.03 -25.03
C ALA A 290 26.94 7.92 -26.09
N ALA A 291 26.56 8.26 -27.33
CA ALA A 291 26.68 7.33 -28.44
C ALA A 291 28.11 6.77 -28.39
N LYS A 292 28.24 5.45 -28.24
CA LYS A 292 29.54 4.81 -28.49
C LYS A 292 29.96 5.33 -29.86
N LYS A 293 31.13 5.95 -29.96
CA LYS A 293 31.74 6.32 -31.24
C LYS A 293 32.08 5.02 -31.98
N ASP A 294 31.07 4.30 -32.40
CA ASP A 294 31.18 3.29 -33.43
C ASP A 294 31.06 4.04 -34.77
N SER A 295 32.12 3.89 -35.54
CA SER A 295 32.32 4.46 -36.86
C SER A 295 31.11 4.25 -37.79
N GLY A 296 30.45 5.34 -38.20
CA GLY A 296 29.96 5.46 -39.58
C GLY A 296 28.47 5.25 -39.90
N ALA A 297 27.53 5.35 -38.95
CA ALA A 297 26.10 5.42 -39.31
C ALA A 297 25.34 6.39 -38.41
N GLN A 298 24.78 7.44 -39.02
CA GLN A 298 23.99 8.49 -38.39
C GLN A 298 22.53 8.02 -38.25
N PRO A 299 21.94 7.95 -37.05
CA PRO A 299 20.51 7.70 -36.90
C PRO A 299 19.71 9.00 -36.91
N ASP A 300 18.60 8.98 -37.65
CA ASP A 300 17.57 10.02 -37.67
C ASP A 300 16.90 10.16 -36.30
N ALA A 301 16.78 11.41 -35.83
CA ALA A 301 16.13 11.75 -34.57
C ALA A 301 14.62 11.92 -34.79
N THR A 302 13.82 10.96 -34.34
CA THR A 302 12.36 11.12 -34.21
C THR A 302 12.01 11.72 -32.84
N ALA A 303 11.19 12.77 -32.87
CA ALA A 303 10.76 13.56 -31.73
C ALA A 303 9.86 12.77 -30.75
N ALA A 304 10.02 13.04 -29.46
CA ALA A 304 9.15 12.53 -28.40
C ALA A 304 7.74 13.11 -28.52
N THR A 305 6.73 12.24 -28.49
CA THR A 305 5.30 12.59 -28.50
C THR A 305 4.83 13.03 -27.10
N PRO A 306 3.94 14.03 -26.95
CA PRO A 306 3.36 14.37 -25.65
C PRO A 306 2.48 13.23 -25.11
N LEU A 307 2.49 13.04 -23.79
CA LEU A 307 1.63 12.09 -23.07
C LEU A 307 0.14 12.45 -23.24
N GLU A 308 -0.67 11.48 -23.69
CA GLU A 308 -2.13 11.58 -23.83
C GLU A 308 -2.85 11.49 -22.48
N THR A 309 -3.63 12.50 -22.10
CA THR A 309 -4.60 12.39 -21.00
C THR A 309 -5.64 11.30 -21.33
N LEU A 310 -5.56 10.14 -20.67
CA LEU A 310 -6.57 9.08 -20.77
C LEU A 310 -7.78 9.45 -19.90
N HIS A 311 -8.87 9.84 -20.53
CA HIS A 311 -10.18 9.95 -19.89
C HIS A 311 -10.90 8.61 -20.03
N PHE A 312 -11.13 7.91 -18.90
CA PHE A 312 -12.09 6.81 -18.83
C PHE A 312 -13.46 7.40 -18.51
N ASP A 313 -14.26 7.69 -19.53
CA ASP A 313 -15.68 7.98 -19.33
C ASP A 313 -16.45 6.70 -19.01
N LYS A 314 -17.56 6.84 -18.26
CA LYS A 314 -18.49 5.76 -17.92
C LYS A 314 -18.74 4.86 -19.14
N LEU A 315 -18.42 3.57 -19.01
CA LEU A 315 -19.10 2.54 -19.80
C LEU A 315 -20.54 2.47 -19.26
N SER A 316 -21.45 3.15 -19.96
CA SER A 316 -22.90 3.03 -19.75
C SER A 316 -23.42 1.68 -20.23
#